data_AF-A0A4Y9YCZ3-F1
#
_entry.id   AF-A0A4Y9YCZ3-F1
#
_cell.length_a   1.000
_cell.length_b   1.000
_cell.length_c   1.000
_cell.angle_alpha   90.00
_cell.angle_beta   90.00
_cell.angle_gamma   90.00
#
_symmetry.space_group_name_H-M   'P 1'
#
loop_
_entity.id
_entity.type
_entity.pdbx_description
1 polymer ?
#
loop_
_entity_poly.entity_id
_entity_poly.type
_entity_poly.pdbx_seq_one_letter_code
_entity_poly.pdbx_strand_id
1 'polypeptide(L)'
;MPACLSRGTRPWHTFVTSCGPSTDVFLRKKARKVDASRLEAERKQKQTHHDQQLMREKRQKEAVRRAKKAAADAVLASVQPCLDVNSIREGKWTVAELNLQLRWHRQHDPKIKIGGVKRQKLEALLQAVERFNEGQGVDVETKDTDAVMEPVTVTDPYDSDDPDEC
;
A
#
# COMPACT_ATOMS: atom_id res chain seq x y z
N MET A 1 6.98 -51.32 18.51
CA MET A 1 6.60 -49.97 18.05
C MET A 1 5.36 -50.09 17.17
N PRO A 2 4.18 -49.59 17.57
CA PRO A 2 3.01 -49.64 16.71
C PRO A 2 3.01 -48.46 15.73
N ALA A 3 2.83 -48.78 14.45
CA ALA A 3 2.81 -47.86 13.34
C ALA A 3 1.63 -46.87 13.43
N CYS A 4 1.91 -45.61 13.09
CA CYS A 4 0.93 -44.55 12.96
C CYS A 4 -0.11 -44.91 11.90
N LEU A 5 -1.37 -45.05 12.31
CA LEU A 5 -2.53 -45.12 11.42
C LEU A 5 -2.59 -43.81 10.62
N SER A 6 -2.33 -43.94 9.32
CA SER A 6 -2.60 -42.93 8.29
C SER A 6 -4.04 -42.46 8.43
N ARG A 7 -4.22 -41.19 8.84
CA ARG A 7 -5.51 -40.51 8.75
C ARG A 7 -5.76 -40.15 7.29
N GLY A 8 -6.09 -41.16 6.49
CA GLY A 8 -6.59 -40.97 5.14
C GLY A 8 -7.97 -40.34 5.21
N THR A 9 -8.05 -39.03 4.99
CA THR A 9 -9.31 -38.31 4.84
C THR A 9 -9.98 -38.85 3.58
N ARG A 10 -10.93 -39.79 3.75
CA ARG A 10 -11.69 -40.30 2.61
C ARG A 10 -12.44 -39.12 1.96
N PRO A 11 -12.42 -38.99 0.62
CA PRO A 11 -13.15 -37.94 -0.06
C PRO A 11 -14.64 -38.04 0.27
N TRP A 12 -15.29 -36.93 0.63
CA TRP A 12 -16.68 -36.88 1.15
C TRP A 12 -17.69 -37.66 0.28
N HIS A 13 -17.49 -37.63 -1.03
CA HIS A 13 -18.28 -38.35 -2.02
C HIS A 13 -18.25 -39.87 -1.80
N THR A 14 -17.08 -40.44 -1.49
CA THR A 14 -16.94 -41.90 -1.23
C THR A 14 -17.65 -42.34 0.04
N PHE A 15 -17.76 -41.47 1.04
CA PHE A 15 -18.50 -41.74 2.27
C PHE A 15 -20.00 -41.75 2.04
N VAL A 16 -20.53 -40.73 1.35
CA VAL A 16 -21.97 -40.62 1.05
C VAL A 16 -22.45 -41.75 0.15
N THR A 17 -21.65 -42.19 -0.83
CA THR A 17 -21.99 -43.33 -1.70
C THR A 17 -21.93 -44.68 -0.96
N SER A 18 -21.14 -44.80 0.11
CA SER A 18 -21.04 -46.04 0.91
C SER A 18 -22.25 -46.27 1.83
N CYS A 19 -23.02 -45.22 2.12
CA CYS A 19 -24.23 -45.31 2.92
C CYS A 19 -25.43 -45.54 1.99
N GLY A 20 -26.19 -46.63 2.18
CA GLY A 20 -27.25 -47.05 1.27
C GLY A 20 -28.37 -46.00 1.06
N PRO A 21 -29.23 -46.17 0.03
CA PRO A 21 -30.17 -45.15 -0.43
C PRO A 21 -31.16 -44.63 0.63
N SER A 22 -31.50 -45.45 1.64
CA SER A 22 -32.35 -45.05 2.78
C SER A 22 -31.68 -44.00 3.68
N THR A 23 -30.36 -44.06 3.84
CA THR A 23 -29.60 -43.11 4.66
C THR A 23 -29.43 -41.77 3.96
N ASP A 24 -29.28 -41.74 2.63
CA ASP A 24 -29.21 -40.50 1.85
C ASP A 24 -30.52 -39.70 1.96
N VAL A 25 -31.69 -40.36 1.85
CA VAL A 25 -32.99 -39.71 2.05
C VAL A 25 -33.11 -39.10 3.45
N PHE A 26 -32.64 -39.82 4.48
CA PHE A 26 -32.63 -39.31 5.86
C PHE A 26 -31.70 -38.10 6.02
N LEU A 27 -30.49 -38.15 5.47
CA LEU A 27 -29.52 -37.05 5.51
C LEU A 27 -30.04 -35.83 4.77
N ARG A 28 -30.62 -35.98 3.58
CA ARG A 28 -31.26 -34.90 2.83
C ARG A 28 -32.43 -34.28 3.59
N LYS A 29 -33.27 -35.11 4.23
CA LYS A 29 -34.38 -34.62 5.06
C LYS A 29 -33.89 -33.81 6.26
N LYS A 30 -32.79 -34.24 6.90
CA LYS A 30 -32.14 -33.46 7.96
C LYS A 30 -31.51 -32.18 7.44
N ALA A 31 -30.78 -32.23 6.32
CA ALA A 31 -30.19 -31.05 5.69
C ALA A 31 -31.25 -29.99 5.37
N ARG A 32 -32.37 -30.38 4.75
CA ARG A 32 -33.50 -29.47 4.49
C ARG A 32 -34.09 -28.85 5.76
N LYS A 33 -34.15 -29.59 6.88
CA LYS A 33 -34.60 -29.02 8.17
C LYS A 33 -33.60 -28.00 8.72
N VAL A 34 -32.31 -28.26 8.56
CA VAL A 34 -31.25 -27.30 8.93
C VAL A 34 -31.32 -26.07 8.02
N ASP A 35 -31.47 -26.25 6.72
CA ASP A 35 -31.60 -25.13 5.77
C ASP A 35 -32.86 -24.30 6.04
N ALA A 36 -33.99 -24.97 6.34
CA ALA A 36 -35.24 -24.31 6.71
C ALA A 36 -35.12 -23.48 8.01
N SER A 37 -34.18 -23.82 8.89
CA SER A 37 -33.95 -23.05 10.12
C SER A 37 -33.31 -21.68 9.86
N ARG A 38 -32.73 -21.43 8.67
CA ARG A 38 -32.08 -20.18 8.24
C ARG A 38 -30.97 -19.64 9.16
N LEU A 39 -30.57 -20.38 10.21
CA LEU A 39 -29.59 -19.94 11.20
C LEU A 39 -28.24 -19.59 10.57
N GLU A 40 -27.80 -20.37 9.58
CA GLU A 40 -26.55 -20.08 8.85
C GLU A 40 -26.68 -18.83 7.96
N ALA A 41 -27.84 -18.59 7.37
CA ALA A 41 -28.08 -17.37 6.59
C ALA A 41 -28.05 -16.13 7.51
N GLU A 42 -28.70 -16.19 8.67
CA GLU A 42 -28.66 -15.12 9.67
C GLU A 42 -27.25 -14.88 10.22
N ARG A 43 -26.50 -15.95 10.49
CA ARG A 43 -25.10 -15.87 10.93
C ARG A 43 -24.23 -15.16 9.89
N LYS A 44 -24.34 -15.55 8.61
CA LYS A 44 -23.64 -14.89 7.51
C LYS A 44 -24.04 -13.42 7.38
N GLN A 45 -25.33 -13.11 7.53
CA GLN A 45 -25.79 -11.73 7.48
C GLN A 45 -25.21 -10.88 8.63
N LYS A 46 -25.19 -11.42 9.86
CA LYS A 46 -24.57 -10.75 11.02
C LYS A 46 -23.07 -10.53 10.80
N GLN A 47 -22.37 -11.53 10.27
CA GLN A 47 -20.94 -11.45 9.98
C GLN A 47 -20.66 -10.38 8.91
N THR A 48 -21.36 -10.43 7.78
CA THR A 48 -21.18 -9.45 6.70
C THR A 48 -21.49 -8.02 7.17
N HIS A 49 -22.53 -7.82 7.97
CA HIS A 49 -22.85 -6.51 8.54
C HIS A 49 -21.73 -5.99 9.47
N HIS A 50 -21.23 -6.84 10.37
CA HIS A 50 -20.11 -6.49 11.23
C HIS A 50 -18.84 -6.16 10.44
N ASP A 51 -18.51 -6.96 9.41
CA ASP A 51 -17.35 -6.72 8.57
C ASP A 51 -17.49 -5.42 7.78
N GLN A 52 -18.69 -5.10 7.28
CA GLN A 52 -18.97 -3.82 6.63
C GLN A 52 -18.77 -2.64 7.59
N GLN A 53 -19.19 -2.75 8.85
CA GLN A 53 -18.98 -1.71 9.87
C GLN A 53 -17.48 -1.51 10.13
N LEU A 54 -16.73 -2.58 10.37
CA LEU A 54 -15.28 -2.51 10.55
C LEU A 54 -14.56 -1.88 9.36
N MET A 55 -14.96 -2.24 8.14
CA MET A 55 -14.38 -1.67 6.93
C MET A 55 -14.69 -0.17 6.80
N ARG A 56 -15.89 0.27 7.16
CA ARG A 56 -16.24 1.70 7.19
C ARG A 56 -15.37 2.46 8.19
N GLU A 57 -15.22 1.95 9.41
CA GLU A 57 -14.38 2.58 10.42
C GLU A 57 -12.90 2.66 10.01
N LYS A 58 -12.37 1.57 9.43
CA LYS A 58 -11.00 1.54 8.91
C LYS A 58 -10.81 2.58 7.82
N ARG A 59 -11.71 2.66 6.85
CA ARG A 59 -11.68 3.66 5.78
C ARG A 59 -11.74 5.08 6.31
N GLN A 60 -12.58 5.36 7.31
CA GLN A 60 -12.64 6.68 7.94
C GLN A 60 -11.33 7.05 8.63
N LYS A 61 -10.74 6.14 9.43
CA LYS A 61 -9.45 6.34 10.10
C LYS A 61 -8.32 6.57 9.08
N GLU A 62 -8.30 5.79 8.00
CA GLU A 62 -7.34 5.95 6.92
C GLU A 62 -7.51 7.26 6.16
N ALA A 63 -8.74 7.70 5.90
CA ALA A 63 -9.01 8.98 5.27
C ALA A 63 -8.47 10.15 6.11
N VAL A 64 -8.70 10.14 7.43
CA VAL A 64 -8.15 11.14 8.35
C VAL A 64 -6.62 11.12 8.35
N ARG A 65 -6.00 9.93 8.39
CA ARG A 65 -4.54 9.79 8.34
C ARG A 65 -3.98 10.31 7.01
N ARG A 66 -4.64 9.99 5.89
CA ARG A 66 -4.25 10.44 4.54
C ARG A 66 -4.38 11.95 4.42
N ALA A 67 -5.46 12.55 4.93
CA ALA A 67 -5.64 13.99 4.94
C ALA A 67 -4.55 14.71 5.76
N LYS A 68 -4.21 14.20 6.95
CA LYS A 68 -3.11 14.75 7.77
C LYS A 68 -1.76 14.65 7.06
N LYS A 69 -1.50 13.50 6.41
CA LYS A 69 -0.27 13.30 5.65
C LYS A 69 -0.22 14.25 4.45
N ALA A 70 -1.29 14.33 3.66
CA ALA A 70 -1.38 15.23 2.53
C ALA A 70 -1.21 16.70 2.93
N ALA A 71 -1.75 17.13 4.07
CA ALA A 71 -1.53 18.48 4.60
C ALA A 71 -0.05 18.72 4.96
N ALA A 72 0.61 17.74 5.60
CA ALA A 72 2.05 17.84 5.90
C ALA A 72 2.90 17.86 4.62
N ASP A 73 2.55 17.04 3.63
CA ASP A 73 3.24 16.98 2.34
C ASP A 73 3.03 18.27 1.54
N ALA A 74 1.84 18.87 1.58
CA ALA A 74 1.55 20.17 0.96
C ALA A 74 2.36 21.31 1.59
N VAL A 75 2.49 21.31 2.93
CA VAL A 75 3.38 22.27 3.62
C VAL A 75 4.81 22.08 3.14
N LEU A 76 5.31 20.84 3.03
CA LEU A 76 6.67 20.59 2.54
C LEU A 76 6.86 21.02 1.08
N ALA A 77 5.85 20.84 0.21
CA ALA A 77 5.90 21.27 -1.18
C ALA A 77 5.94 22.81 -1.34
N SER A 78 5.34 23.54 -0.40
CA SER A 78 5.35 25.02 -0.40
C SER A 78 6.69 25.62 0.06
N VAL A 79 7.59 24.81 0.59
CA VAL A 79 8.83 25.30 1.21
C VAL A 79 9.89 25.45 0.14
N GLN A 80 10.44 26.66 0.04
CA GLN A 80 11.63 26.90 -0.74
C GLN A 80 12.86 26.42 0.05
N PRO A 81 13.62 25.43 -0.46
CA PRO A 81 14.81 24.93 0.22
C PRO A 81 15.91 25.99 0.20
N CYS A 82 16.64 26.11 1.31
CA CYS A 82 17.82 26.97 1.37
C CYS A 82 19.05 26.15 0.96
N LEU A 83 19.64 26.49 -0.18
CA LEU A 83 20.79 25.77 -0.75
C LEU A 83 22.14 26.45 -0.47
N ASP A 84 22.11 27.65 0.13
CA ASP A 84 23.32 28.41 0.46
C ASP A 84 23.81 28.10 1.88
N VAL A 85 25.02 27.54 1.94
CA VAL A 85 25.71 27.14 3.18
C VAL A 85 26.00 28.35 4.08
N ASN A 86 26.33 29.51 3.50
CA ASN A 86 26.67 30.72 4.26
C ASN A 86 25.44 31.31 4.94
N SER A 87 24.34 31.42 4.19
CA SER A 87 23.02 31.82 4.71
C SER A 87 22.53 30.93 5.87
N ILE A 88 22.84 29.62 5.83
CA ILE A 88 22.47 28.70 6.92
C ILE A 88 23.32 28.92 8.17
N ARG A 89 24.63 29.21 8.00
CA ARG A 89 25.55 29.44 9.13
C ARG A 89 25.28 30.76 9.85
N GLU A 90 24.98 31.81 9.09
CA GLU A 90 24.76 33.16 9.64
C GLU A 90 23.30 33.40 10.07
N GLY A 91 22.36 32.62 9.53
CA GLY A 91 20.94 32.76 9.79
C GLY A 91 20.53 32.39 11.22
N LYS A 92 19.62 33.18 11.80
CA LYS A 92 18.95 32.85 13.08
C LYS A 92 17.76 31.94 12.84
N TRP A 93 18.02 30.68 12.53
CA TRP A 93 16.98 29.68 12.26
C TRP A 93 16.25 29.22 13.53
N THR A 94 14.93 29.05 13.44
CA THR A 94 14.15 28.39 14.50
C THR A 94 14.23 26.87 14.35
N VAL A 95 14.00 26.13 15.45
CA VAL A 95 14.03 24.65 15.42
C VAL A 95 12.93 24.10 14.49
N ALA A 96 11.80 24.81 14.37
CA ALA A 96 10.71 24.44 13.48
C ALA A 96 11.12 24.54 12.01
N GLU A 97 11.75 25.65 11.61
CA GLU A 97 12.28 25.84 10.25
C GLU A 97 13.34 24.79 9.92
N LEU A 98 14.29 24.52 10.85
CA LEU A 98 15.32 23.50 10.65
C LEU A 98 14.72 22.11 10.44
N ASN A 99 13.72 21.73 11.22
CA ASN A 99 13.03 20.45 11.04
C ASN A 99 12.34 20.35 9.69
N LEU A 100 11.78 21.46 9.21
CA LEU A 100 11.01 21.52 7.99
C LEU A 100 11.95 21.47 6.76
N GLN A 101 13.08 22.18 6.79
CA GLN A 101 14.16 22.07 5.80
C GLN A 101 14.78 20.65 5.78
N LEU A 102 15.08 20.08 6.96
CA LEU A 102 15.59 18.70 7.05
C LEU A 102 14.60 17.66 6.51
N ARG A 103 13.29 17.86 6.71
CA ARG A 103 12.26 16.98 6.14
C ARG A 103 12.22 17.07 4.62
N TRP A 104 12.41 18.26 4.06
CA TRP A 104 12.53 18.46 2.63
C TRP A 104 13.75 17.72 2.08
N HIS A 105 14.95 17.94 2.64
CA HIS A 105 16.16 17.26 2.20
C HIS A 105 16.10 15.74 2.36
N ARG A 106 15.34 15.21 3.33
CA ARG A 106 15.13 13.76 3.50
C ARG A 106 14.39 13.10 2.33
N GLN A 107 13.65 13.86 1.52
CA GLN A 107 13.07 13.33 0.28
C GLN A 107 14.15 12.95 -0.73
N HIS A 108 15.31 13.61 -0.68
CA HIS A 108 16.45 13.38 -1.57
C HIS A 108 17.54 12.50 -0.92
N ASP A 109 17.84 12.68 0.37
CA ASP A 109 18.76 11.81 1.13
C ASP A 109 18.04 11.16 2.34
N PRO A 110 17.62 9.89 2.23
CA PRO A 110 16.91 9.20 3.31
C PRO A 110 17.77 8.94 4.55
N LYS A 111 19.09 9.15 4.49
CA LYS A 111 20.03 8.89 5.61
C LYS A 111 20.06 10.04 6.63
N ILE A 112 19.42 11.18 6.33
CA ILE A 112 19.40 12.35 7.22
C ILE A 112 18.57 12.08 8.48
N LYS A 113 19.16 12.34 9.65
CA LYS A 113 18.50 12.22 10.96
C LYS A 113 17.87 13.56 11.38
N ILE A 114 16.57 13.57 11.66
CA ILE A 114 15.81 14.78 12.05
C ILE A 114 15.81 15.00 13.59
N GLY A 115 16.28 14.01 14.36
CA GLY A 115 16.35 14.08 15.82
C GLY A 115 17.60 14.81 16.34
N GLY A 116 17.53 15.35 17.55
CA GLY A 116 18.68 15.92 18.24
C GLY A 116 18.49 17.37 18.73
N VAL A 117 19.56 17.92 19.28
CA VAL A 117 19.64 19.31 19.75
C VAL A 117 19.77 20.25 18.54
N LYS A 118 19.41 21.53 18.67
CA LYS A 118 19.46 22.54 17.58
C LYS A 118 20.78 22.52 16.78
N ARG A 119 21.91 22.40 17.47
CA ARG A 119 23.24 22.35 16.85
C ARG A 119 23.42 21.14 15.93
N GLN A 120 23.00 19.96 16.36
CA GLN A 120 23.06 18.73 15.54
C GLN A 120 22.18 18.84 14.30
N LYS A 121 21.03 19.53 14.40
CA LYS A 121 20.16 19.79 13.26
C LYS A 121 20.77 20.74 12.24
N LEU A 122 21.47 21.78 12.71
CA LEU A 122 22.22 22.68 11.84
C LEU A 122 23.35 21.95 11.11
N GLU A 123 24.14 21.17 11.84
CA GLU A 123 25.22 20.35 11.25
C GLU A 123 24.67 19.34 10.23
N ALA A 124 23.56 18.67 10.55
CA ALA A 124 22.90 17.75 9.64
C ALA A 124 22.34 18.46 8.39
N LEU A 125 21.83 19.69 8.52
CA LEU A 125 21.34 20.47 7.39
C LEU A 125 22.48 20.92 6.49
N LEU A 126 23.60 21.38 7.07
CA LEU A 126 24.78 21.77 6.30
C LEU A 126 25.32 20.59 5.48
N GLN A 127 25.49 19.42 6.11
CA GLN A 127 25.92 18.22 5.40
C GLN A 127 24.93 17.78 4.31
N ALA A 128 23.62 17.94 4.55
CA ALA A 128 22.60 17.62 3.57
C ALA A 128 22.66 18.55 2.35
N VAL A 129 22.87 19.84 2.57
CA VAL A 129 23.00 20.85 1.52
C VAL A 129 24.29 20.65 0.72
N GLU A 130 25.41 20.40 1.39
CA GLU A 130 26.69 20.08 0.73
C GLU A 130 26.54 18.86 -0.19
N ARG A 131 25.97 17.75 0.31
CA ARG A 131 25.70 16.56 -0.51
C ARG A 131 24.72 16.79 -1.64
N PHE A 132 23.71 17.62 -1.42
CA PHE A 132 22.73 17.95 -2.45
C PHE A 132 23.38 18.75 -3.58
N ASN A 133 24.22 19.72 -3.24
CA ASN A 133 24.97 20.52 -4.21
C ASN A 133 26.02 19.69 -4.95
N GLU A 134 26.73 18.79 -4.25
CA GLU A 134 27.67 17.84 -4.87
C GLU A 134 26.95 16.85 -5.81
N GLY A 135 25.77 16.35 -5.42
CA GLY A 135 24.99 15.40 -6.20
C GLY A 135 24.23 16.02 -7.39
N GLN A 136 23.91 17.31 -7.35
CA GLN A 136 23.30 18.03 -8.47
C GLN A 136 24.31 18.57 -9.50
N GLY A 137 25.60 18.59 -9.18
CA GLY A 137 26.66 19.15 -10.03
C GLY A 137 27.02 18.35 -11.30
N VAL A 138 26.21 17.37 -11.73
CA VAL A 138 26.58 16.44 -12.84
C VAL A 138 25.67 16.52 -14.08
N ASP A 139 24.56 17.27 -14.09
CA ASP A 139 23.69 17.37 -15.28
C ASP A 139 23.51 18.81 -15.78
N VAL A 140 24.60 19.47 -16.17
CA VAL A 140 24.55 20.58 -17.13
C VAL A 140 25.42 20.23 -18.33
N GLU A 141 25.07 19.15 -19.04
CA GLU A 141 25.32 19.11 -20.49
C GLU A 141 24.14 19.79 -21.18
N THR A 142 24.35 21.03 -21.59
CA THR A 142 23.58 21.67 -22.65
C THR A 142 23.65 20.81 -23.91
N LYS A 143 22.63 20.00 -24.17
CA LYS A 143 22.38 19.43 -25.50
C LYS A 143 21.36 20.29 -26.23
N ASP A 144 21.84 21.37 -26.81
CA ASP A 144 21.28 21.88 -28.06
C ASP A 144 21.64 20.87 -29.15
N THR A 145 20.65 20.18 -29.72
CA THR A 145 20.47 19.94 -31.17
C THR A 145 19.36 18.90 -31.42
N ASP A 146 18.34 19.37 -32.14
CA ASP A 146 17.57 18.69 -33.19
C ASP A 146 16.75 17.42 -32.90
N ALA A 147 15.43 17.65 -32.86
CA ALA A 147 14.41 16.99 -33.68
C ALA A 147 14.71 15.60 -34.26
N VAL A 148 14.01 14.57 -33.75
CA VAL A 148 13.15 13.70 -34.57
C VAL A 148 11.98 13.21 -33.71
N MET A 149 10.78 13.47 -34.20
CA MET A 149 9.50 12.98 -33.71
C MET A 149 9.33 11.52 -34.18
N GLU A 150 9.46 10.54 -33.27
CA GLU A 150 9.04 9.16 -33.57
C GLU A 150 7.63 8.89 -33.02
N PRO A 151 6.69 8.39 -33.84
CA PRO A 151 5.33 8.11 -33.39
C PRO A 151 5.30 6.81 -32.57
N VAL A 152 4.77 6.92 -31.35
CA VAL A 152 4.42 5.77 -30.50
C VAL A 152 3.26 5.02 -31.17
N THR A 153 3.56 3.88 -31.79
CA THR A 153 2.55 2.92 -32.20
C THR A 153 2.00 2.26 -30.95
N VAL A 154 0.77 2.61 -30.58
CA VAL A 154 -0.05 1.84 -29.65
C VAL A 154 -0.40 0.53 -30.34
N THR A 155 0.32 -0.54 -30.01
CA THR A 155 -0.14 -1.90 -30.31
C THR A 155 -1.08 -2.30 -29.18
N ASP A 156 -2.38 -2.18 -29.46
CA ASP A 156 -3.46 -2.65 -28.60
C ASP A 156 -3.57 -4.19 -28.72
N PRO A 157 -3.37 -4.97 -27.64
CA PRO A 157 -3.31 -6.43 -27.71
C PRO A 157 -4.66 -7.13 -27.47
N TYR A 158 -5.81 -6.46 -27.64
CA TYR A 158 -7.14 -7.04 -27.39
C TYR A 158 -8.11 -6.84 -28.57
N ASP A 159 -7.70 -7.26 -29.76
CA ASP A 159 -8.59 -7.45 -30.90
C ASP A 159 -8.62 -8.95 -31.26
N SER A 160 -9.18 -9.75 -30.35
CA SER A 160 -9.56 -11.13 -30.59
C SER A 160 -11.07 -11.20 -30.68
N ASP A 161 -11.56 -10.85 -31.87
CA ASP A 161 -12.83 -11.33 -32.41
C ASP A 161 -12.74 -12.86 -32.55
N ASP A 162 -13.32 -13.60 -31.60
CA ASP A 162 -13.77 -14.98 -31.83
C ASP A 162 -15.30 -14.94 -32.05
N PRO A 163 -15.79 -14.81 -33.29
CA PRO A 163 -17.15 -15.14 -33.65
C PRO A 163 -17.26 -16.64 -33.97
N ASP A 164 -18.35 -17.23 -33.48
CA ASP A 164 -18.96 -18.48 -33.92
C ASP A 164 -18.23 -19.80 -33.64
N GLU A 165 -18.76 -20.57 -32.67
CA GLU A 165 -19.05 -21.98 -32.90
C GLU A 165 -20.34 -22.39 -32.17
N CYS A 166 -21.16 -23.17 -32.88
CA CYS A 166 -22.57 -23.50 -32.66
C CYS A 166 -22.92 -24.29 -31.38
#